data_AF-A0A2N2F7A7-F1
#
_entry.id   AF-A0A2N2F7A7-F1
#
_cell.length_a   1.000
_cell.length_b   1.000
_cell.length_c   1.000
_cell.angle_alpha   90.00
_cell.angle_beta   90.00
_cell.angle_gamma   90.00
#
_symmetry.space_group_name_H-M   'P 1'
#
loop_
_entity.id
_entity.type
_entity.pdbx_description
1 polymer ?
#
loop_
_entity_poly.entity_id
_entity_poly.type
_entity_poly.pdbx_seq_one_letter_code
_entity_poly.pdbx_strand_id
1 'polypeptide(L)' 'MDIQTAKEKNTVVVSVKGKIDAVTAPEFEKVLGNLIAEGENTFLLNFSGLEY' A
#
# COMPACT_ATOMS: atom_id res chain seq x y z
N MET A 1 -8.35 -4.15 -7.11
CA MET A 1 -7.22 -3.29 -6.70
C MET A 1 -5.98 -4.16 -6.81
N ASP A 2 -4.87 -3.61 -7.27
CA ASP A 2 -3.58 -4.31 -7.32
C ASP A 2 -2.61 -3.56 -6.40
N ILE A 3 -2.04 -4.26 -5.42
CA ILE A 3 -1.13 -3.70 -4.42
C ILE A 3 0.20 -4.41 -4.55
N GLN A 4 1.23 -3.65 -4.85
CA GLN A 4 2.60 -4.16 -4.93
C GLN A 4 3.45 -3.48 -3.86
N THR A 5 4.20 -4.28 -3.11
CA THR A 5 5.08 -3.79 -2.05
C THR A 5 6.52 -4.12 -2.42
N ALA A 6 7.39 -3.12 -2.34
CA ALA A 6 8.82 -3.27 -2.56
C ALA A 6 9.56 -2.60 -1.41
N LYS A 7 10.49 -3.31 -0.77
CA LYS A 7 11.31 -2.74 0.30
C LYS A 7 12.61 -2.19 -0.30
N GLU A 8 12.80 -0.89 -0.15
CA GLU A 8 13.99 -0.17 -0.59
C GLU A 8 14.66 0.46 0.64
N LYS A 9 15.78 -0.14 1.07
CA LYS A 9 16.53 0.25 2.27
C LYS A 9 15.64 0.27 3.52
N ASN A 10 15.28 1.47 3.99
CA ASN A 10 14.50 1.70 5.20
C ASN A 10 13.09 2.22 4.88
N THR A 11 12.62 2.02 3.64
CA THR A 11 11.32 2.50 3.18
C THR A 11 10.62 1.40 2.39
N VAL A 12 9.35 1.17 2.70
CA VAL A 12 8.49 0.29 1.91
C VAL A 12 7.73 1.13 0.90
N VAL A 13 7.97 0.86 -0.37
CA VAL A 13 7.22 1.43 -1.48
C VAL A 13 5.98 0.59 -1.70
N VAL A 14 4.80 1.17 -1.51
CA VAL A 14 3.50 0.54 -1.75
C VAL A 14 2.90 1.19 -2.99
N SER A 15 2.87 0.46 -4.10
CA SER A 15 2.25 0.92 -5.35
C SER A 15 0.84 0.37 -5.45
N VAL A 16 -0.12 1.26 -5.66
CA VAL A 16 -1.53 0.90 -5.80
C VAL A 16 -2.01 1.21 -7.22
N LYS A 17 -2.66 0.22 -7.84
CA LYS A 17 -3.34 0.37 -9.13
C LYS A 17 -4.82 0.01 -9.05
N GLY A 18 -5.62 0.71 -9.83
CA GLY A 18 -7.08 0.53 -9.90
C GLY A 18 -7.80 1.57 -9.04
N LYS A 19 -8.70 1.13 -8.17
CA LYS A 19 -9.56 2.02 -7.37
C LYS A 19 -9.49 1.69 -5.89
N ILE A 20 -9.42 2.75 -5.07
CA ILE A 20 -9.61 2.69 -3.63
C ILE A 20 -11.02 3.21 -3.34
N ASP A 21 -11.92 2.28 -3.01
CA ASP A 21 -13.33 2.55 -2.76
C ASP A 21 -13.80 1.78 -1.51
N ALA A 22 -15.07 1.91 -1.15
CA ALA A 22 -15.61 1.27 0.05
C ALA A 22 -15.40 -0.26 0.07
N VAL A 23 -15.26 -0.89 -1.09
CA VAL A 23 -15.02 -2.33 -1.22
C VAL A 23 -13.54 -2.68 -1.07
N THR A 24 -12.63 -1.87 -1.61
CA THR A 24 -11.19 -2.18 -1.68
C THR A 24 -10.36 -1.54 -0.56
N ALA A 25 -10.87 -0.50 0.10
CA ALA A 25 -10.20 0.16 1.23
C ALA A 25 -9.84 -0.81 2.38
N PRO A 26 -10.71 -1.74 2.82
CA PRO A 26 -10.36 -2.69 3.88
C PRO A 26 -9.17 -3.61 3.52
N GLU A 27 -9.02 -3.94 2.24
CA GLU A 27 -7.88 -4.74 1.75
C GLU A 27 -6.59 -3.92 1.82
N PHE A 28 -6.62 -2.66 1.39
CA PHE A 28 -5.49 -1.74 1.49
C PHE A 28 -5.01 -1.56 2.94
N GLU A 29 -5.95 -1.29 3.85
CA GLU A 29 -5.69 -1.10 5.28
C GLU A 29 -5.07 -2.36 5.89
N LYS A 30 -5.55 -3.55 5.51
CA LYS A 30 -4.98 -4.81 5.97
C LYS A 30 -3.53 -4.99 5.54
N VAL A 31 -3.18 -4.65 4.30
CA VAL A 31 -1.79 -4.76 3.81
C VAL A 31 -0.88 -3.80 4.57
N LEU A 32 -1.28 -2.54 4.73
CA LEU A 32 -0.50 -1.57 5.51
C LEU A 32 -0.36 -1.99 6.97
N GLY A 33 -1.45 -2.46 7.59
CA GLY A 33 -1.45 -2.93 8.98
C GLY A 33 -0.49 -4.09 9.21
N ASN A 34 -0.41 -5.03 8.27
CA ASN A 34 0.57 -6.12 8.34
C ASN A 34 2.00 -5.61 8.28
N LEU A 35 2.32 -4.72 7.35
CA LEU A 35 3.68 -4.16 7.21
C LEU A 35 4.10 -3.36 8.45
N ILE A 36 3.17 -2.60 9.03
CA ILE A 36 3.40 -1.88 10.29
C ILE A 36 3.66 -2.87 11.43
N ALA A 37 2.88 -3.96 11.51
CA ALA A 37 3.07 -5.01 12.50
C ALA A 37 4.41 -5.75 12.33
N GLU A 38 4.93 -5.84 11.11
CA GLU A 38 6.27 -6.37 10.80
C GLU A 38 7.42 -5.40 11.18
N GLY A 39 7.09 -4.18 11.63
CA GLY A 39 8.05 -3.18 12.09
C GLY A 39 8.50 -2.19 11.03
N GLU A 40 7.84 -2.15 9.86
CA GLU A 40 8.10 -1.14 8.85
C GLU A 40 7.50 0.20 9.30
N ASN A 41 8.33 1.25 9.30
CA ASN A 41 7.98 2.56 9.87
C ASN A 41 7.94 3.69 8.84
N THR A 42 8.44 3.46 7.63
CA THR A 42 8.51 4.47 6.59
C THR A 42 7.93 3.89 5.32
N PHE A 43 6.88 4.55 4.82
CA PHE A 43 6.13 4.12 3.66
C PHE A 43 6.14 5.20 2.60
N LEU A 44 6.42 4.81 1.35
CA LEU A 44 6.18 5.62 0.17
C LEU A 44 4.97 5.05 -0.55
N LEU A 45 3.86 5.77 -0.51
CA LEU A 45 2.62 5.35 -1.19
C LEU A 45 2.62 5.94 -2.60
N ASN A 46 2.71 5.07 -3.60
CA ASN A 46 2.60 5.43 -5.01
C ASN A 46 1.16 5.24 -5.48
N PHE A 47 0.44 6.35 -5.58
CA PHE A 47 -0.95 6.41 -6.05
C PHE A 47 -1.09 6.80 -7.52
N SER A 48 0.01 6.87 -8.28
CA SER A 48 -0.06 7.24 -9.71
C SER A 48 -0.82 6.23 -10.57
N GLY A 49 -1.09 5.04 -10.05
CA GLY A 49 -1.91 4.01 -10.70
C GLY A 49 -3.39 4.03 -10.34
N LEU A 50 -3.84 4.97 -9.51
CA LEU A 50 -5.24 5.10 -9.15
C LEU A 50 -6.04 5.72 -10.29
N GLU A 51 -7.24 5.19 -10.50
CA GLU A 51 -8.15 5.62 -11.56
C GLU A 51 -9.04 6.78 -11.11
N TYR A 52 -9.27 6.95 -9.80
CA TYR A 52 -9.92 8.11 -9.19
C TYR A 52 -9.62 8.21 -7.69
#